data_AF-A0A7W0V0Y7-F1
#
_entry.id   AF-A0A7W0V0Y7-F1
#
_cell.length_a   1.000
_cell.length_b   1.000
_cell.length_c   1.000
_cell.angle_alpha   90.00
_cell.angle_beta   90.00
_cell.angle_gamma   90.00
#
_symmetry.space_group_name_H-M   'P 1'
#
loop_
_entity.id
_entity.type
_entity.pdbx_description
1 polymer ?
#
loop_
_entity_poly.entity_id
_entity_poly.type
_entity_poly.pdbx_seq_one_letter_code
_entity_poly.pdbx_strand_id
1 'polypeptide(L)'
;SRLLRAAEELIDAKYKEEYEPRLDVLQTLIHDLWVLSLGDTEVRVVNDDIRERLGKSSREIESRRAADWLLRIENLRRQLAVNINRRVATDALFLSMAK
;
A
#
# COMPACT_ATOMS: atom_id res chain seq x y z
N SER A 1 9.94 6.77 13.34
CA SER A 1 9.87 5.42 12.76
C SER A 1 9.70 5.53 11.25
N ARG A 2 10.12 4.54 10.43
CA ARG A 2 9.94 4.59 8.96
C ARG A 2 8.46 4.64 8.54
N LEU A 3 7.59 4.07 9.37
CA LEU A 3 6.14 4.02 9.19
C LEU A 3 5.48 5.41 9.22
N LEU A 4 5.81 6.23 10.22
CA LEU A 4 5.25 7.58 10.35
C LEU A 4 5.68 8.47 9.18
N ARG A 5 6.93 8.32 8.72
CA ARG A 5 7.42 9.05 7.55
C ARG A 5 6.69 8.65 6.26
N ALA A 6 6.43 7.36 6.06
CA ALA A 6 5.64 6.90 4.91
C ALA A 6 4.19 7.41 4.97
N ALA A 7 3.60 7.49 6.17
CA ALA A 7 2.28 8.09 6.35
C ALA A 7 2.30 9.59 6.02
N GLU A 8 3.30 10.33 6.50
CA GLU A 8 3.50 11.75 6.19
C GLU A 8 3.67 11.98 4.69
N GLU A 9 4.51 11.19 4.01
CA GLU A 9 4.70 11.27 2.56
C GLU A 9 3.40 10.97 1.79
N LEU A 10 2.50 10.13 2.32
CA LEU A 10 1.20 9.88 1.70
C LEU A 10 0.20 11.03 1.95
N ILE A 11 0.30 11.69 3.11
CA ILE A 11 -0.57 12.82 3.51
C ILE A 11 -0.12 14.15 2.91
N ASP A 12 1.18 14.37 2.65
CA ASP A 12 1.75 15.62 2.12
C ASP A 12 1.27 15.94 0.68
N ALA A 13 0.44 15.07 0.10
CA ALA A 13 -0.42 15.38 -1.03
C ALA A 13 -1.30 16.59 -0.71
N LYS A 14 -0.91 17.75 -1.27
CA LYS A 14 -1.52 19.06 -0.95
C LYS A 14 -3.00 19.13 -1.33
N TYR A 15 -3.45 18.25 -2.23
CA TYR A 15 -4.82 18.14 -2.71
C TYR A 15 -5.33 16.70 -2.67
N LYS A 16 -6.66 16.52 -2.53
CA LYS A 16 -7.35 15.21 -2.61
C LYS A 16 -6.95 14.45 -3.88
N GLU A 17 -6.80 15.18 -4.97
CA GLU A 17 -6.43 14.68 -6.29
C GLU A 17 -5.05 14.02 -6.32
N GLU A 18 -4.16 14.34 -5.40
CA GLU A 18 -2.83 13.72 -5.28
C GLU A 18 -2.82 12.56 -4.27
N TYR A 19 -3.72 12.59 -3.29
CA TYR A 19 -3.79 11.58 -2.23
C TYR A 19 -4.28 10.22 -2.77
N GLU A 20 -5.39 10.21 -3.51
CA GLU A 20 -5.97 8.97 -4.05
C GLU A 20 -4.99 8.25 -5.00
N PRO A 21 -4.28 8.93 -5.92
CA PRO A 21 -3.21 8.31 -6.70
C PRO A 21 -2.07 7.74 -5.85
N ARG A 22 -1.64 8.41 -4.77
CA ARG A 22 -0.60 7.86 -3.88
C ARG A 22 -1.08 6.59 -3.16
N LEU A 23 -2.34 6.57 -2.75
CA LEU A 23 -2.97 5.38 -2.17
C LEU A 23 -3.06 4.24 -3.20
N ASP A 24 -3.30 4.56 -4.47
CA ASP A 24 -3.31 3.61 -5.57
C ASP A 24 -1.92 3.02 -5.89
N VAL A 25 -0.89 3.86 -5.86
CA VAL A 25 0.51 3.39 -5.94
C VAL A 25 0.81 2.42 -4.80
N LEU A 26 0.42 2.75 -3.56
CA LEU A 26 0.63 1.85 -2.42
C LEU A 26 -0.09 0.51 -2.62
N GLN A 27 -1.35 0.52 -3.06
CA GLN A 27 -2.10 -0.70 -3.35
C GLN A 27 -1.42 -1.55 -4.43
N THR A 28 -0.98 -0.92 -5.51
CA THR A 28 -0.33 -1.59 -6.63
C THR A 28 0.98 -2.23 -6.19
N LEU A 29 1.78 -1.53 -5.38
CA LEU A 29 3.03 -2.08 -4.82
C LEU A 29 2.77 -3.29 -3.92
N ILE A 30 1.73 -3.27 -3.09
CA ILE A 30 1.36 -4.41 -2.23
C ILE A 30 0.89 -5.59 -3.08
N HIS A 31 0.12 -5.33 -4.14
CA HIS A 31 -0.31 -6.36 -5.08
C HIS A 31 0.88 -7.01 -5.80
N ASP A 32 1.80 -6.20 -6.35
CA ASP A 32 3.01 -6.69 -7.02
C ASP A 32 3.89 -7.51 -6.07
N LEU A 33 4.07 -7.05 -4.82
CA LEU A 33 4.79 -7.81 -3.78
C LEU A 33 4.12 -9.15 -3.49
N TRP A 34 2.81 -9.17 -3.37
CA TRP A 34 2.06 -10.39 -3.12
C TRP A 34 2.23 -11.38 -4.26
N VAL A 35 2.01 -10.93 -5.49
CA VAL A 35 2.16 -11.76 -6.68
C VAL A 35 3.57 -12.34 -6.81
N LEU A 36 4.61 -11.53 -6.59
CA LEU A 36 5.99 -12.00 -6.60
C LEU A 36 6.29 -13.00 -5.48
N SER A 37 5.63 -12.88 -4.32
CA SER A 37 5.80 -13.83 -3.20
C SER A 37 5.28 -15.23 -3.52
N LEU A 38 4.38 -15.36 -4.50
CA LEU A 38 3.85 -16.66 -4.94
C LEU A 38 4.86 -17.47 -5.77
N GLY A 39 6.01 -16.88 -6.12
CA GLY A 39 7.13 -17.58 -6.76
C GLY A 39 6.99 -17.80 -8.26
N ASP A 40 5.92 -17.31 -8.88
CA ASP A 40 5.74 -17.38 -10.32
C ASP A 40 6.47 -16.23 -11.02
N THR A 41 7.59 -16.58 -11.64
CA THR A 41 8.49 -15.64 -12.33
C THR A 41 7.91 -15.06 -13.61
N GLU A 42 6.88 -15.69 -14.19
CA GLU A 42 6.23 -15.19 -15.41
C GLU A 42 5.11 -14.18 -15.11
N VAL A 43 4.79 -13.92 -13.84
CA VAL A 43 3.72 -12.98 -13.54
C VAL A 43 4.15 -11.55 -13.86
N ARG A 44 3.27 -10.88 -14.61
CA ARG A 44 3.38 -9.48 -14.97
C ARG A 44 3.02 -8.63 -13.74
N VAL A 45 4.01 -7.90 -13.23
CA VAL A 45 3.80 -6.82 -12.25
C VAL A 45 3.68 -5.48 -12.95
N VAL A 46 3.05 -4.51 -12.31
CA VAL A 46 2.93 -3.16 -12.86
C VAL A 46 4.26 -2.43 -12.77
N ASN A 47 4.95 -2.57 -11.63
CA ASN A 47 6.22 -1.90 -11.32
C ASN A 47 7.43 -2.75 -11.76
N ASP A 48 7.48 -3.10 -13.04
CA ASP A 48 8.50 -3.98 -13.61
C ASP A 48 9.92 -3.38 -13.56
N ASP A 49 10.02 -2.05 -13.65
CA ASP A 49 11.26 -1.27 -13.55
C ASP A 49 11.97 -1.44 -12.19
N ILE A 50 11.21 -1.75 -11.14
CA ILE A 50 11.74 -2.05 -9.79
C ILE A 50 11.51 -3.50 -9.36
N ARG A 51 11.21 -4.41 -10.29
CA ARG A 51 10.91 -5.83 -10.01
C ARG A 51 11.95 -6.50 -9.12
N GLU A 52 13.24 -6.30 -9.38
CA GLU A 52 14.30 -6.95 -8.58
C GLU A 52 14.23 -6.54 -7.10
N ARG A 53 13.95 -5.26 -6.83
CA ARG A 53 13.79 -4.74 -5.46
C ARG A 53 12.53 -5.29 -4.81
N LEU A 54 11.42 -5.33 -5.55
CA LEU A 54 10.17 -5.93 -5.08
C LEU A 54 10.34 -7.42 -4.80
N GLY A 55 11.04 -8.16 -5.67
CA GLY A 55 11.34 -9.58 -5.51
C GLY A 55 12.11 -9.87 -4.23
N LYS A 56 13.11 -9.04 -3.88
CA LYS A 56 13.83 -9.17 -2.59
C LYS A 56 12.88 -9.00 -1.40
N SER A 57 12.05 -7.96 -1.40
CA SER A 57 11.09 -7.70 -0.31
C SER A 57 9.93 -8.70 -0.26
N SER A 58 9.52 -9.28 -1.39
CA SER A 58 8.42 -10.24 -1.48
C SER A 58 8.70 -11.55 -0.73
N ARG A 59 9.97 -11.87 -0.48
CA ARG A 59 10.34 -13.06 0.31
C ARG A 59 9.95 -12.95 1.78
N GLU A 60 9.74 -11.72 2.26
CA GLU A 60 9.42 -11.43 3.65
C GLU A 60 7.91 -11.20 3.87
N ILE A 61 7.10 -11.18 2.79
CA ILE A 61 5.66 -10.93 2.89
C ILE A 61 4.88 -12.24 2.92
N GLU A 62 4.11 -12.45 3.97
CA GLU A 62 3.12 -13.54 4.00
C GLU A 62 1.90 -13.16 3.15
N SER A 63 1.41 -14.09 2.33
CA SER A 63 0.22 -13.87 1.48
C SER A 63 -0.99 -13.36 2.27
N ARG A 64 -1.22 -13.89 3.48
CA ARG A 64 -2.30 -13.44 4.36
C ARG A 64 -2.16 -11.97 4.74
N ARG A 65 -0.93 -11.54 5.05
CA ARG A 65 -0.64 -10.16 5.42
C ARG A 65 -0.87 -9.20 4.27
N ALA A 66 -0.48 -9.58 3.05
CA ALA A 66 -0.75 -8.78 1.86
C ALA A 66 -2.26 -8.63 1.60
N ALA A 67 -3.02 -9.73 1.68
CA ALA A 67 -4.47 -9.70 1.54
C ALA A 67 -5.14 -8.79 2.59
N ASP A 68 -4.72 -8.90 3.85
CA ASP A 68 -5.21 -8.06 4.94
C ASP A 68 -4.91 -6.56 4.69
N TRP A 69 -3.72 -6.24 4.19
CA TRP A 69 -3.34 -4.87 3.84
C TRP A 69 -4.17 -4.30 2.69
N LEU A 70 -4.42 -5.08 1.63
CA LEU A 70 -5.27 -4.67 0.51
C LEU A 70 -6.69 -4.39 0.98
N LEU A 71 -7.27 -5.26 1.81
CA LEU A 71 -8.60 -5.06 2.38
C LEU A 71 -8.69 -3.78 3.22
N ARG A 72 -7.63 -3.47 3.99
CA ARG A 72 -7.57 -2.24 4.79
C ARG A 72 -7.52 -0.98 3.92
N ILE A 73 -6.80 -1.01 2.80
CA ILE A 73 -6.78 0.10 1.83
C ILE A 73 -8.15 0.30 1.20
N GLU A 74 -8.84 -0.78 0.82
CA GLU A 74 -10.21 -0.68 0.29
C GLU A 74 -11.18 -0.11 1.33
N ASN A 75 -11.09 -0.54 2.59
CA ASN A 75 -11.88 0.01 3.69
C ASN A 75 -11.64 1.52 3.85
N LEU A 76 -10.37 1.95 3.78
CA LEU A 76 -9.99 3.35 3.86
C LEU A 76 -10.62 4.16 2.72
N ARG A 77 -10.57 3.68 1.47
CA ARG A 77 -11.22 4.36 0.34
C ARG A 77 -12.72 4.55 0.53
N ARG A 78 -13.42 3.54 1.06
CA ARG A 78 -14.85 3.66 1.39
C ARG A 78 -15.11 4.70 2.48
N GLN A 79 -14.22 4.80 3.47
CA GLN A 79 -14.29 5.83 4.51
C GLN A 79 -14.02 7.24 3.97
N LEU A 80 -13.09 7.40 3.04
CA LEU A 80 -12.80 8.70 2.41
C LEU A 80 -13.95 9.19 1.52
N ALA A 81 -14.73 8.27 0.93
CA ALA A 81 -15.93 8.62 0.17
C ALA A 81 -17.01 9.31 1.04
N VAL A 82 -17.05 9.02 2.34
CA VAL A 82 -17.96 9.68 3.31
C VAL A 82 -17.33 10.89 4.01
N ASN A 83 -16.25 11.44 3.43
CA ASN A 83 -15.61 12.70 3.84
C ASN A 83 -14.90 12.66 5.22
N ILE A 84 -14.34 11.51 5.58
CA ILE A 84 -13.49 11.36 6.78
C ILE A 84 -12.14 12.08 6.60
N ASN A 85 -11.57 12.55 7.71
CA ASN A 85 -10.26 13.21 7.74
C ASN A 85 -9.13 12.28 7.26
N ARG A 86 -8.49 12.62 6.14
CA ARG A 86 -7.43 11.82 5.48
C ARG A 86 -6.25 11.53 6.38
N ARG A 87 -5.83 12.49 7.21
CA ARG A 87 -4.68 12.32 8.09
C ARG A 87 -4.93 11.22 9.11
N VAL A 88 -6.02 11.35 9.86
CA VAL A 88 -6.40 10.36 10.89
C VAL A 88 -6.60 8.98 10.28
N ALA A 89 -7.22 8.91 9.11
CA ALA A 89 -7.50 7.64 8.45
C ALA A 89 -6.23 6.99 7.88
N THR A 90 -5.28 7.77 7.38
CA THR A 90 -3.96 7.29 6.94
C THR A 90 -3.12 6.80 8.12
N ASP A 91 -3.06 7.58 9.21
CA ASP A 91 -2.34 7.16 10.42
C ASP A 91 -2.91 5.84 10.95
N ALA A 92 -4.25 5.70 10.97
CA ALA A 92 -4.92 4.46 11.37
C ALA A 92 -4.58 3.29 10.43
N LEU A 93 -4.53 3.52 9.10
CA LEU A 93 -4.12 2.51 8.12
C LEU A 93 -2.73 1.98 8.45
N PHE A 94 -1.74 2.85 8.53
CA PHE A 94 -0.34 2.47 8.76
C PHE A 94 -0.13 1.80 10.12
N LEU A 95 -0.75 2.31 11.19
CA LEU A 95 -0.72 1.65 12.50
C LEU A 95 -1.30 0.23 12.45
N SER A 96 -2.31 0.03 11.62
CA SER A 96 -2.96 -1.28 11.49
C SER A 96 -2.18 -2.26 10.61
N MET A 97 -1.31 -1.77 9.73
CA MET A 97 -0.38 -2.58 8.93
C MET A 97 0.90 -2.96 9.69
N ALA A 98 1.28 -2.14 10.67
CA ALA A 98 2.45 -2.34 11.53
C ALA A 98 2.27 -3.45 12.57
N LYS A 99 1.02 -3.75 12.92
CA LYS A 99 0.63 -4.87 13.78
C LYS A 99 0.79 -6.19 13.03
#